data_AF-A0A7C9RJ74-F1
#
_entry.id   AF-A0A7C9RJ74-F1
#
_cell.length_a   1.000
_cell.length_b   1.000
_cell.length_c   1.000
_cell.angle_alpha   90.00
_cell.angle_beta   90.00
_cell.angle_gamma   90.00
#
_symmetry.space_group_name_H-M   'P 1'
#
loop_
_entity.id
_entity.type
_entity.pdbx_description
1 polymer ?
#
loop_
_entity_poly.entity_id
_entity_poly.type
_entity_poly.pdbx_seq_one_letter_code
_entity_poly.pdbx_strand_id
1 'polypeptide(L)'
;REMLVSAKRTKSNLKPVRLSDLDPLKVVLPGPQNTRRRNIETYFTANGVTVAQRLELDAMMGTLQFVAASDWVAILPFVMMVSDLDEERFDVRPLDEPPFYSEFVLIEPARKVMSPAAALFAEILKMEAERALLIFQKRTGAQRILQRRATRPAVRR
;
A
#
# COMPACT_ATOMS: atom_id res chain seq x y z
N ARG A 1 1.80 0.48 4.73
CA ARG A 1 1.80 1.62 3.77
C ARG A 1 1.15 1.12 2.50
N GLU A 2 0.35 1.95 1.86
CA GLU A 2 -0.24 1.67 0.55
C GLU A 2 0.78 2.01 -0.55
N MET A 3 0.71 1.26 -1.64
CA MET A 3 1.65 1.29 -2.76
C MET A 3 0.87 1.53 -4.04
N LEU A 4 1.42 2.34 -4.94
CA LEU A 4 1.04 2.32 -6.35
C LEU A 4 1.65 1.06 -6.97
N VAL A 5 0.82 0.23 -7.59
CA VAL A 5 1.23 -0.98 -8.29
C VAL A 5 0.84 -0.85 -9.75
N SER A 6 1.81 -0.98 -10.64
CA SER A 6 1.62 -0.98 -12.09
C SER A 6 2.41 -2.11 -12.74
N ALA A 7 2.14 -2.42 -14.00
CA ALA A 7 3.03 -3.25 -14.81
C ALA A 7 4.47 -2.74 -14.74
N LYS A 8 5.44 -3.66 -14.77
CA LYS A 8 6.85 -3.30 -14.89
C LYS A 8 7.11 -2.65 -16.25
N ARG A 9 7.35 -1.35 -16.23
CA ARG A 9 7.72 -0.57 -17.44
C ARG A 9 8.94 0.30 -17.24
N THR A 10 9.28 0.61 -15.99
CA THR A 10 10.36 1.53 -15.65
C THR A 10 11.29 0.92 -14.60
N LYS A 11 12.45 1.55 -14.40
CA LYS A 11 13.38 1.24 -13.31
C LYS A 11 13.07 2.03 -12.02
N SER A 12 11.79 2.37 -11.79
CA SER A 12 11.37 3.17 -10.63
C SER A 12 10.89 2.35 -9.43
N ASN A 13 11.06 1.02 -9.49
CA ASN A 13 10.62 0.12 -8.42
C ASN A 13 11.13 0.58 -7.05
N LEU A 14 10.23 0.59 -6.08
CA LEU A 14 10.45 1.02 -4.69
C LEU A 14 10.80 2.51 -4.51
N LYS A 15 10.85 3.32 -5.58
CA LYS A 15 10.97 4.78 -5.46
C LYS A 15 9.61 5.36 -5.08
N PRO A 16 9.54 6.18 -4.00
CA PRO A 16 8.32 6.85 -3.59
C PRO A 16 7.65 7.64 -4.73
N VAL A 17 6.34 7.84 -4.62
CA VAL A 17 5.56 8.56 -5.61
C VAL A 17 4.49 9.43 -4.95
N ARG A 18 4.39 10.68 -5.43
CA ARG A 18 3.24 11.55 -5.20
C ARG A 18 2.28 11.38 -6.38
N LEU A 19 1.05 10.95 -6.11
CA LEU A 19 0.10 10.62 -7.18
C LEU A 19 -0.40 11.84 -7.97
N SER A 20 -0.40 13.04 -7.37
CA SER A 20 -0.79 14.27 -8.07
C SER A 20 0.21 14.70 -9.15
N ASP A 21 1.43 14.17 -9.13
CA ASP A 21 2.48 14.49 -10.09
C ASP A 21 2.43 13.56 -11.32
N LEU A 22 1.50 12.59 -11.34
CA LEU A 22 1.32 11.64 -12.43
C LEU A 22 0.26 12.11 -13.42
N ASP A 23 0.35 11.59 -14.64
CA ASP A 23 -0.74 11.69 -15.62
C ASP A 23 -2.03 11.06 -15.08
N PRO A 24 -3.20 11.47 -15.60
CA PRO A 24 -4.49 10.93 -15.18
C PRO A 24 -4.53 9.40 -15.11
N LEU A 25 -4.82 8.86 -13.92
CA LEU A 25 -4.68 7.43 -13.65
C LEU A 25 -5.89 6.63 -14.15
N LYS A 26 -5.65 5.45 -14.73
CA LYS A 26 -6.66 4.41 -14.91
C LYS A 26 -6.54 3.43 -13.74
N VAL A 27 -7.50 3.46 -12.82
CA VAL A 27 -7.40 2.75 -11.53
C VAL A 27 -8.33 1.55 -11.44
N VAL A 28 -7.77 0.41 -11.05
CA VAL A 28 -8.57 -0.75 -10.62
C VAL A 28 -8.91 -0.57 -9.15
N LEU A 29 -10.19 -0.72 -8.82
CA LEU A 29 -10.73 -0.59 -7.46
C LEU A 29 -11.52 -1.84 -7.09
N PRO A 30 -11.56 -2.21 -5.79
CA PRO A 30 -12.41 -3.30 -5.34
C PRO A 30 -13.90 -2.91 -5.39
N GLY A 31 -14.78 -3.86 -5.08
CA GLY A 31 -16.22 -3.59 -5.01
C GLY A 31 -16.58 -2.42 -4.06
N PRO A 32 -17.73 -1.75 -4.26
CA PRO A 32 -18.14 -0.59 -3.45
C PRO A 32 -18.32 -0.89 -1.96
N GLN A 33 -18.58 -2.16 -1.60
CA GLN A 33 -18.71 -2.61 -0.22
C GLN A 33 -17.34 -2.77 0.48
N ASN A 34 -16.24 -2.75 -0.27
CA ASN A 34 -14.91 -2.85 0.29
C ASN A 34 -14.50 -1.51 0.90
N THR A 35 -14.32 -1.47 2.22
CA THR A 35 -13.89 -0.27 2.95
C THR A 35 -12.65 0.39 2.36
N ARG A 36 -11.73 -0.39 1.77
CA ARG A 36 -10.53 0.17 1.12
C ARG A 36 -10.87 1.06 -0.07
N ARG A 37 -11.91 0.75 -0.86
CA ARG A 37 -12.34 1.61 -1.98
C ARG A 37 -12.67 3.02 -1.51
N ARG A 38 -13.47 3.13 -0.45
CA ARG A 38 -13.82 4.43 0.13
C ARG A 38 -12.58 5.22 0.55
N ASN A 39 -11.62 4.55 1.20
CA ASN A 39 -10.38 5.21 1.66
C ASN A 39 -9.51 5.65 0.48
N ILE A 40 -9.39 4.82 -0.57
CA ILE A 40 -8.64 5.15 -1.80
C ILE A 40 -9.28 6.36 -2.52
N GLU A 41 -10.59 6.37 -2.70
CA GLU A 41 -11.31 7.48 -3.37
C GLU A 41 -11.22 8.78 -2.56
N THR A 42 -11.33 8.68 -1.24
CA THR A 42 -11.12 9.83 -0.33
C THR A 42 -9.70 10.35 -0.46
N TYR A 43 -8.71 9.46 -0.51
CA TYR A 43 -7.32 9.83 -0.71
C TYR A 43 -7.10 10.51 -2.07
N PHE A 44 -7.71 10.03 -3.15
CA PHE A 44 -7.61 10.70 -4.46
C PHE A 44 -8.17 12.12 -4.42
N THR A 45 -9.38 12.27 -3.87
CA THR A 45 -10.09 13.55 -3.80
C THR A 45 -9.34 14.55 -2.93
N ALA A 46 -8.90 14.14 -1.74
CA ALA A 46 -8.24 15.02 -0.78
C ALA A 46 -6.85 15.50 -1.25
N ASN A 47 -6.22 14.79 -2.18
CA ASN A 47 -4.83 15.03 -2.59
C ASN A 47 -4.67 15.43 -4.06
N GLY A 48 -5.76 15.85 -4.72
CA GLY A 48 -5.71 16.36 -6.09
C GLY A 48 -5.26 15.32 -7.13
N VAL A 49 -5.52 14.03 -6.88
CA VAL A 49 -5.16 12.97 -7.82
C VAL A 49 -6.15 12.94 -8.96
N THR A 50 -5.66 13.10 -10.19
CA THR A 50 -6.52 13.03 -11.37
C THR A 50 -6.72 11.58 -11.78
N VAL A 51 -7.98 11.13 -11.83
CA VAL A 51 -8.35 9.76 -12.23
C VAL A 51 -9.12 9.83 -13.54
N ALA A 52 -8.55 9.28 -14.61
CA ALA A 52 -9.16 9.21 -15.93
C ALA A 52 -10.26 8.16 -16.01
N GLN A 53 -10.03 6.97 -15.46
CA GLN A 53 -10.94 5.85 -15.55
C GLN A 53 -10.90 5.00 -14.29
N ARG A 54 -12.04 4.38 -13.95
CA ARG A 54 -12.20 3.45 -12.84
C ARG A 54 -12.72 2.13 -13.37
N LEU A 55 -12.07 1.04 -12.99
CA LEU A 55 -12.50 -0.32 -13.28
C LEU A 55 -12.71 -1.04 -11.96
N GLU A 56 -13.87 -1.67 -11.81
CA GLU A 56 -14.18 -2.48 -10.64
C GLU A 56 -13.80 -3.93 -10.91
N LEU A 57 -12.92 -4.49 -10.08
CA LEU A 57 -12.58 -5.91 -10.09
C LEU A 57 -12.44 -6.39 -8.64
N ASP A 58 -13.25 -7.38 -8.25
CA ASP A 58 -13.27 -7.93 -6.88
C ASP A 58 -12.61 -9.31 -6.78
N ALA A 59 -11.65 -9.56 -7.68
CA ALA A 59 -10.81 -10.75 -7.66
C ALA A 59 -9.34 -10.32 -7.63
N MET A 60 -8.63 -10.61 -6.53
CA MET A 60 -7.24 -10.17 -6.35
C MET A 60 -6.30 -10.71 -7.43
N MET A 61 -6.38 -12.00 -7.74
CA MET A 61 -5.55 -12.62 -8.77
C MET A 61 -5.82 -12.00 -10.15
N GLY A 62 -7.10 -11.82 -10.50
CA GLY A 62 -7.51 -11.19 -11.76
C GLY A 62 -7.06 -9.73 -11.86
N THR A 63 -7.12 -8.99 -10.75
CA THR A 63 -6.62 -7.61 -10.66
C THR A 63 -5.12 -7.55 -10.95
N LEU A 64 -4.33 -8.41 -10.31
CA LEU A 64 -2.88 -8.45 -10.53
C LEU A 64 -2.51 -8.88 -11.96
N GLN A 65 -3.26 -9.82 -12.55
CA GLN A 65 -3.06 -10.21 -13.96
C GLN A 65 -3.40 -9.06 -14.91
N PHE A 66 -4.52 -8.38 -14.68
CA PHE A 66 -4.95 -7.26 -15.49
C PHE A 66 -3.99 -6.06 -15.39
N VAL A 67 -3.54 -5.70 -14.18
CA VAL A 67 -2.55 -4.63 -13.97
C VAL A 67 -1.22 -4.96 -14.64
N ALA A 68 -0.74 -6.21 -14.54
CA ALA A 68 0.51 -6.62 -15.17
C ALA A 68 0.46 -6.55 -16.71
N ALA A 69 -0.71 -6.78 -17.31
CA ALA A 69 -0.91 -6.84 -18.76
C ALA A 69 -1.42 -5.53 -19.38
N SER A 70 -1.59 -4.46 -18.61
CA SER A 70 -2.20 -3.22 -19.09
C SER A 70 -1.48 -1.97 -18.58
N ASP A 71 -2.01 -0.79 -18.89
CA ASP A 71 -1.59 0.51 -18.37
C ASP A 71 -2.37 0.94 -17.12
N TRP A 72 -3.23 0.07 -16.60
CA TRP A 72 -3.97 0.31 -15.37
C TRP A 72 -3.09 0.09 -14.15
N VAL A 73 -3.45 0.80 -13.07
CA VAL A 73 -2.77 0.72 -11.78
C VAL A 73 -3.72 0.29 -10.68
N ALA A 74 -3.17 -0.24 -9.60
CA ALA A 74 -3.92 -0.53 -8.37
C ALA A 74 -3.21 0.11 -7.16
N ILE A 75 -4.00 0.42 -6.12
CA ILE A 75 -3.47 0.84 -4.82
C ILE A 75 -3.56 -0.36 -3.87
N LEU A 76 -2.41 -0.94 -3.53
CA LEU A 76 -2.32 -2.19 -2.76
C LEU A 76 -1.45 -2.00 -1.50
N PRO A 77 -1.79 -2.67 -0.39
CA PRO A 77 -1.01 -2.56 0.82
C PRO A 77 0.29 -3.32 0.61
N PHE A 78 1.40 -2.81 1.12
CA PHE A 78 2.71 -3.43 0.91
C PHE A 78 2.75 -4.93 1.28
N VAL A 79 2.00 -5.34 2.31
CA VAL A 79 1.94 -6.75 2.73
C VAL A 79 1.49 -7.69 1.61
N MET A 80 0.67 -7.22 0.66
CA MET A 80 0.24 -8.00 -0.50
C MET A 80 1.31 -8.09 -1.59
N MET A 81 2.30 -7.21 -1.58
CA MET A 81 3.31 -7.11 -2.64
C MET A 81 4.66 -7.69 -2.23
N VAL A 82 4.84 -8.14 -0.98
CA VAL A 82 6.14 -8.56 -0.45
C VAL A 82 6.76 -9.68 -1.29
N SER A 83 5.95 -10.66 -1.68
CA SER A 83 6.39 -11.81 -2.47
C SER A 83 6.72 -11.42 -3.91
N ASP A 84 5.94 -10.52 -4.50
CA ASP A 84 6.10 -10.09 -5.90
C ASP A 84 7.22 -9.05 -6.12
N LEU A 85 7.89 -8.57 -5.07
CA LEU A 85 8.92 -7.53 -5.22
C LEU A 85 10.10 -7.96 -6.10
N ASP A 86 10.41 -9.26 -6.10
CA ASP A 86 11.54 -9.83 -6.81
C ASP A 86 11.13 -10.47 -8.16
N GLU A 87 9.83 -10.61 -8.44
CA GLU A 87 9.32 -11.31 -9.64
C GLU A 87 9.40 -10.48 -10.94
N GLU A 88 9.99 -9.28 -10.89
CA GLU A 88 10.09 -8.28 -11.99
C GLU A 88 8.78 -7.96 -12.72
N ARG A 89 7.64 -8.44 -12.25
CA ARG A 89 6.33 -8.30 -12.90
C ARG A 89 5.70 -6.93 -12.67
N PHE A 90 5.99 -6.30 -11.54
CA PHE A 90 5.39 -5.04 -11.14
C PHE A 90 6.43 -3.95 -10.88
N ASP A 91 6.01 -2.71 -11.10
CA ASP A 91 6.62 -1.53 -10.49
C ASP A 91 5.78 -1.19 -9.24
N VAL A 92 6.39 -1.31 -8.05
CA VAL A 92 5.74 -1.16 -6.75
C VAL A 92 6.33 0.06 -6.04
N ARG A 93 5.56 1.15 -6.01
CA ARG A 93 6.03 2.47 -5.56
C ARG A 93 5.30 2.92 -4.30
N PRO A 94 5.99 3.20 -3.19
CA PRO A 94 5.32 3.67 -1.98
C PRO A 94 4.65 5.02 -2.20
N LEU A 95 3.41 5.18 -1.75
CA LEU A 95 2.75 6.48 -1.77
C LEU A 95 3.41 7.41 -0.75
N ASP A 96 3.81 8.59 -1.21
CA ASP A 96 4.44 9.61 -0.38
C ASP A 96 3.99 11.02 -0.78
N GLU A 97 4.04 11.91 0.20
CA GLU A 97 3.66 13.31 0.06
C GLU A 97 2.26 13.54 -0.58
N PRO A 98 1.16 13.10 0.08
CA PRO A 98 1.15 12.54 1.43
C PRO A 98 1.27 11.00 1.45
N PRO A 99 1.75 10.44 2.57
CA PRO A 99 1.73 9.00 2.74
C PRO A 99 0.29 8.48 2.91
N PHE A 100 0.04 7.27 2.41
CA PHE A 100 -1.20 6.54 2.67
C PHE A 100 -0.88 5.23 3.40
N TYR A 101 -1.59 4.95 4.49
CA TYR A 101 -1.32 3.82 5.37
C TYR A 101 -2.47 2.82 5.37
N SER A 102 -2.10 1.56 5.56
CA SER A 102 -3.02 0.44 5.77
C SER A 102 -2.90 0.06 7.24
N GLU A 103 -4.02 -0.04 7.93
CA GLU A 103 -4.08 -0.42 9.34
C GLU A 103 -4.61 -1.85 9.45
N PHE A 104 -3.92 -2.66 10.25
CA PHE A 104 -4.34 -4.02 10.57
C PHE A 104 -4.66 -4.05 12.06
N VAL A 105 -5.89 -4.43 12.38
CA VAL A 105 -6.40 -4.46 13.75
C VAL A 105 -6.92 -5.85 14.07
N LEU A 106 -6.63 -6.32 15.28
CA LEU A 106 -7.21 -7.53 15.83
C LEU A 106 -8.51 -7.13 16.54
N ILE A 107 -9.63 -7.72 16.11
CA ILE A 107 -10.95 -7.49 16.72
C ILE A 107 -11.30 -8.73 17.53
N GLU A 108 -11.59 -8.54 18.81
CA GLU A 108 -11.98 -9.60 19.73
C GLU A 108 -13.33 -9.32 20.41
N PRO A 109 -14.10 -10.36 20.78
CA PRO A 109 -15.34 -10.15 21.50
C PRO A 109 -15.06 -9.59 22.90
N ALA A 110 -15.65 -8.44 23.23
CA ALA A 110 -15.44 -7.74 24.51
C ALA A 110 -15.73 -8.58 25.78
N ARG A 111 -16.49 -9.68 25.65
CA ARG A 111 -16.93 -10.54 26.77
C ARG A 111 -16.39 -11.97 26.72
N LYS A 112 -15.49 -12.27 25.78
CA LYS A 112 -14.93 -13.62 25.63
C LYS A 112 -13.42 -13.53 25.42
N VAL A 113 -12.68 -14.04 26.39
CA VAL A 113 -11.22 -14.17 26.29
C VAL A 113 -10.87 -15.15 25.18
N MET A 114 -9.80 -14.86 24.44
CA MET A 114 -9.25 -15.80 23.46
C MET A 114 -8.90 -17.14 24.09
N SER A 115 -9.12 -18.23 23.36
CA SER A 115 -8.53 -19.51 23.75
C SER A 115 -7.00 -19.42 23.66
N PRO A 116 -6.24 -20.24 24.41
CA PRO A 116 -4.77 -20.25 24.31
C PRO A 116 -4.26 -20.43 22.87
N ALA A 117 -4.92 -21.29 22.08
CA ALA A 117 -4.56 -21.49 20.67
C ALA A 117 -4.85 -20.25 19.81
N ALA A 118 -5.96 -19.55 20.04
CA ALA A 118 -6.28 -18.32 19.31
C ALA A 118 -5.31 -17.18 19.65
N ALA A 119 -4.94 -17.05 20.93
CA ALA A 119 -3.94 -16.08 21.37
C ALA A 119 -2.58 -16.34 20.73
N LEU A 120 -2.13 -17.61 20.71
CA LEU A 120 -0.89 -17.99 20.05
C LEU A 120 -0.93 -17.69 18.53
N PHE A 121 -2.06 -17.96 17.88
CA PHE A 121 -2.23 -17.65 16.46
C PHE A 121 -2.23 -16.14 16.19
N ALA A 122 -2.86 -15.33 17.05
CA ALA A 122 -2.84 -13.88 16.94
C ALA A 122 -1.41 -13.32 17.05
N GLU A 123 -0.60 -13.85 17.97
CA GLU A 123 0.81 -13.48 18.07
C GLU A 123 1.60 -13.87 16.81
N ILE A 124 1.34 -15.04 16.21
CA ILE A 124 1.96 -15.43 14.93
C ILE A 124 1.60 -14.43 13.82
N LEU A 125 0.32 -14.05 13.69
CA LEU A 125 -0.10 -13.05 12.70
C LEU A 125 0.57 -11.70 12.91
N LYS A 126 0.70 -11.26 14.17
CA LYS A 126 1.40 -10.04 14.53
C LYS A 126 2.88 -10.09 14.13
N MET A 127 3.56 -11.19 14.45
CA MET A 127 4.97 -11.38 14.07
C MET A 127 5.16 -11.36 12.55
N GLU A 128 4.28 -11.99 11.77
CA GLU A 128 4.37 -11.97 10.30
C GLU A 128 4.08 -10.56 9.72
N ALA A 129 3.13 -9.82 10.31
CA ALA A 129 2.88 -8.43 9.92
C ALA A 129 4.08 -7.52 10.20
N GLU A 130 4.72 -7.67 11.36
CA GLU A 130 5.95 -6.97 11.74
C GLU A 130 7.11 -7.34 10.81
N ARG A 131 7.24 -8.62 10.46
CA ARG A 131 8.23 -9.10 9.50
C ARG A 131 8.05 -8.46 8.12
N ALA A 132 6.82 -8.39 7.61
CA ALA A 132 6.51 -7.72 6.35
C ALA A 132 6.89 -6.23 6.40
N LEU A 133 6.63 -5.55 7.54
CA LEU A 133 7.03 -4.16 7.75
C LEU A 133 8.56 -3.98 7.75
N LEU A 134 9.31 -4.89 8.37
CA LEU A 134 10.78 -4.84 8.34
C LEU A 134 11.32 -5.01 6.92
N ILE A 135 10.73 -5.92 6.13
CA ILE A 135 11.09 -6.11 4.72
C ILE A 135 10.82 -4.82 3.94
N PHE A 136 9.66 -4.20 4.13
CA PHE A 136 9.33 -2.90 3.54
C PHE A 136 10.41 -1.85 3.80
N GLN A 137 10.75 -1.65 5.08
CA GLN A 137 11.67 -0.62 5.50
C GLN A 137 13.07 -0.84 4.93
N LYS A 138 13.54 -2.09 4.91
CA LYS A 138 14.82 -2.48 4.29
C LYS A 138 14.83 -2.20 2.78
N ARG A 139 13.78 -2.62 2.08
CA ARG A 139 13.67 -2.51 0.61
C ARG A 139 13.49 -1.07 0.12
N THR A 140 12.76 -0.25 0.87
CA THR A 140 12.49 1.16 0.50
C THR A 140 13.47 2.16 1.08
N GLY A 141 14.42 1.72 1.91
CA GLY A 141 15.35 2.60 2.61
C GLY A 141 14.67 3.58 3.58
N ALA A 142 13.43 3.29 4.02
CA ALA A 142 12.61 4.18 4.84
C ALA A 142 13.27 4.57 6.19
N GLN A 143 14.23 3.78 6.69
CA GLN A 143 15.08 4.15 7.83
C GLN A 143 15.85 5.47 7.61
N ARG A 144 16.25 5.80 6.37
CA ARG A 144 16.92 7.06 6.03
C ARG A 144 15.98 8.27 5.99
N ILE A 145 14.69 8.07 5.70
CA ILE A 145 13.71 9.17 5.52
C ILE A 145 13.22 9.69 6.89
N LEU A 146 12.95 8.79 7.84
CA LEU A 146 12.60 9.17 9.22
C LEU A 146 13.75 9.90 9.93
N GLN A 147 15.00 9.46 9.73
CA GLN A 147 16.19 10.16 10.25
C GLN A 147 16.42 11.54 9.60
N ARG A 148 16.13 11.70 8.30
CA ARG A 148 16.25 12.99 7.59
C ARG A 148 15.18 14.02 7.99
N ARG A 149 13.96 13.59 8.34
CA ARG A 149 12.93 14.48 8.90
C ARG A 149 13.28 14.96 10.32
N ALA A 150 13.89 14.12 11.15
CA ALA A 150 14.33 14.48 12.49
C ALA A 150 15.54 15.44 12.52
N THR A 151 16.30 15.53 11.43
CA THR A 151 17.54 16.33 11.34
C THR A 151 17.40 17.64 10.55
N ARG A 152 16.18 18.01 10.10
CA ARG A 152 15.93 19.35 9.56
C ARG A 152 15.95 20.37 10.70
N PRO A 153 16.87 21.36 10.72
CA PRO A 153 16.83 22.39 11.74
C PRO A 153 15.54 23.21 11.56
N ALA A 154 14.86 23.49 12.66
CA ALA A 154 13.74 24.42 12.68
C ALA A 154 14.24 25.77 12.13
N VAL A 155 13.77 26.14 10.95
CA VAL A 155 13.99 27.48 10.39
C VAL A 155 13.24 28.44 11.31
N ARG A 156 13.97 29.08 12.23
CA ARG A 156 13.45 30.20 13.01
C ARG A 156 13.19 31.36 12.03
N ARG A 157 11.92 31.77 11.93
CA ARG A 157 11.55 33.08 11.40
C ARG A 157 11.77 34.14 12.48
#